data_AF-A0A1V5P296-F1
#
_entry.id   AF-A0A1V5P296-F1
#
_cell.length_a   1.000
_cell.length_b   1.000
_cell.length_c   1.000
_cell.angle_alpha   90.00
_cell.angle_beta   90.00
_cell.angle_gamma   90.00
#
_symmetry.space_group_name_H-M   'P 1'
#
loop_
_entity.id
_entity.type
_entity.pdbx_description
1 polymer ?
#
loop_
_entity_poly.entity_id
_entity_poly.type
_entity_poly.pdbx_seq_one_letter_code
_entity_poly.pdbx_strand_id
1 'polypeptide(L)' 'MFAIEFNALQENGVIKIPEKYQKDISGNLRVIILMEKPEERKPCESKNPFNAIRIKTKDFRFNREEANER' A
#
# COMPACT_ATOMS: atom_id res chain seq x y z
N MET A 1 -11.87 17.27 36.06
CA MET A 1 -11.28 17.67 34.76
C MET A 1 -11.37 16.42 33.87
N PHE A 2 -12.16 16.46 32.80
CA PHE A 2 -12.37 15.30 31.91
C PHE A 2 -11.56 15.50 30.63
N ALA A 3 -10.78 14.49 30.23
CA ALA A 3 -10.04 14.45 28.98
C ALA A 3 -10.51 13.23 28.17
N ILE A 4 -10.77 13.43 26.88
CA ILE A 4 -11.14 12.35 25.96
C ILE A 4 -9.92 12.06 25.09
N GLU A 5 -9.38 10.85 25.22
CA GLU A 5 -8.24 10.37 24.44
C GLU A 5 -8.70 9.28 23.50
N PHE A 6 -8.37 9.41 22.22
CA PHE A 6 -8.68 8.40 21.21
C PHE A 6 -7.63 8.42 20.10
N ASN A 7 -7.41 7.24 19.53
CA ASN A 7 -6.61 7.09 18.32
C ASN A 7 -7.53 7.19 17.10
N ALA A 8 -7.13 7.99 16.12
CA ALA A 8 -7.83 8.12 14.86
C ALA A 8 -6.84 8.21 13.71
N LEU A 9 -7.25 7.66 12.57
CA LEU A 9 -6.51 7.80 11.33
C LEU A 9 -6.81 9.16 10.72
N GLN A 10 -5.76 9.86 10.31
CA GLN A 10 -5.88 11.06 9.49
C GLN A 10 -6.21 10.64 8.06
N GLU A 11 -7.35 11.09 7.55
CA GLU A 11 -7.74 10.93 6.15
C GLU A 11 -7.83 12.32 5.52
N ASN A 12 -7.01 12.60 4.50
CA ASN A 12 -7.03 13.87 3.76
C ASN A 12 -6.88 15.13 4.63
N GLY A 13 -6.08 15.07 5.71
CA GLY A 13 -5.94 16.20 6.63
C GLY A 13 -7.07 16.36 7.64
N VAL A 14 -8.04 15.45 7.65
CA VAL A 14 -9.17 15.46 8.57
C VAL A 14 -9.06 14.29 9.54
N ILE A 15 -9.24 14.57 10.82
CA ILE A 15 -9.35 13.56 11.88
C ILE A 15 -10.84 13.42 12.21
N LYS A 16 -11.42 12.26 11.95
CA LYS A 16 -12.83 11.99 12.28
C LYS A 16 -12.95 11.68 13.77
N ILE A 17 -13.82 12.43 14.45
CA ILE A 17 -14.14 12.19 15.85
C ILE A 17 -15.19 11.06 15.92
N PRO A 18 -14.97 10.02 16.74
CA PRO A 18 -15.96 8.95 16.92
C PRO A 18 -17.32 9.47 17.40
N GLU A 19 -18.41 8.92 16.87
CA GLU A 19 -19.79 9.36 17.16
C GLU A 19 -20.13 9.36 18.66
N LYS A 20 -19.50 8.46 19.42
CA LYS A 20 -19.68 8.32 20.87
C LYS A 20 -19.40 9.63 21.62
N TYR A 21 -18.48 10.44 21.12
CA TYR A 21 -18.06 11.68 21.77
C TYR A 21 -18.75 12.93 21.20
N GLN A 22 -19.52 12.82 20.10
CA GLN A 22 -20.16 13.98 19.49
C GLN A 22 -21.14 14.69 20.44
N LYS A 23 -21.79 13.95 21.35
CA LYS A 23 -22.71 14.53 22.34
C LYS A 23 -21.99 15.30 23.45
N ASP A 24 -20.79 14.85 23.80
CA ASP A 24 -19.99 15.43 24.89
C ASP A 24 -19.17 16.63 24.41
N ILE A 25 -18.96 16.74 23.10
CA ILE A 25 -18.19 17.79 22.45
C ILE A 25 -19.15 18.85 21.90
N SER A 26 -19.68 19.69 22.79
CA SER A 26 -20.44 20.89 22.41
C SER A 26 -19.74 22.15 22.95
N GLY A 27 -19.50 23.13 22.09
CA GLY A 27 -18.86 24.42 22.44
C GLY A 27 -17.37 24.51 22.12
N ASN A 28 -16.68 25.43 22.81
CA ASN A 28 -15.24 25.68 22.62
C ASN A 28 -14.41 24.58 23.27
N LEU A 29 -13.52 23.98 22.49
CA LEU A 29 -12.72 22.82 22.90
C LEU A 29 -11.25 23.08 22.62
N ARG A 30 -10.38 22.52 23.46
CA ARG A 30 -8.93 22.53 23.29
C ARG A 30 -8.47 21.12 22.92
N VAL A 31 -7.85 20.97 21.76
CA VAL A 31 -7.36 19.68 21.25
C VAL A 31 -5.84 19.61 21.43
N ILE A 32 -5.35 18.45 21.86
CA ILE A 32 -3.93 18.10 21.83
C ILE A 32 -3.81 16.95 20.84
N ILE A 33 -2.97 17.12 19.81
CA ILE A 33 -2.75 16.12 18.77
C ILE A 33 -1.33 15.57 18.97
N LEU A 34 -1.24 14.26 19.23
CA LEU A 34 0.02 13.53 19.26
C LEU A 34 0.12 12.71 17.97
N MET A 35 1.08 13.04 17.12
CA MET A 35 1.33 12.32 15.88
C MET A 35 2.49 11.36 16.09
N GLU A 36 2.24 10.07 15.94
CA GLU A 36 3.31 9.09 15.76
C GLU A 36 3.88 9.25 14.34
N LYS A 37 5.21 9.24 14.21
CA LYS A 37 5.84 9.20 12.89
C LYS A 37 5.36 7.92 12.21
N PRO A 38 4.83 7.98 10.97
CA PRO A 38 4.52 6.77 10.25
C PRO A 38 5.82 5.97 10.13
N GLU A 39 5.81 4.72 10.59
CA GLU A 39 6.85 3.78 10.20
C GLU A 39 6.91 3.82 8.68
N GLU A 40 8.11 4.07 8.14
CA GLU A 40 8.34 4.05 6.70
C GLU A 40 7.76 2.74 6.17
N ARG A 41 6.64 2.84 5.44
CA ARG A 41 6.00 1.67 4.85
C ARG A 41 7.07 1.02 3.99
N LYS A 42 7.56 -0.14 4.42
CA LYS A 42 8.52 -0.94 3.64
C LYS A 42 7.95 -1.03 2.23
N PRO A 43 8.74 -0.69 1.18
CA PRO A 43 8.24 -0.74 -0.18
C PRO A 43 7.68 -2.14 -0.42
N CYS A 44 6.39 -2.22 -0.75
CA CYS A 44 5.80 -3.48 -1.18
C CYS A 44 6.69 -4.04 -2.29
N GLU A 45 7.24 -5.23 -2.07
CA GLU A 45 8.09 -5.92 -3.05
C GLU A 45 7.38 -5.90 -4.40
N SER A 46 7.89 -5.10 -5.32
CA SER A 46 7.35 -4.99 -6.67
C SER A 46 7.47 -6.38 -7.29
N LYS A 47 6.33 -7.03 -7.55
CA LYS A 47 6.29 -8.31 -8.25
C LYS A 47 7.00 -8.11 -9.60
N ASN A 48 8.19 -8.69 -9.75
CA ASN A 48 8.96 -8.61 -10.99
C ASN A 48 8.08 -9.17 -12.13
N PRO A 49 7.83 -8.40 -13.21
CA PRO A 49 6.99 -8.85 -14.32
C PRO A 49 7.69 -9.86 -15.25
N PHE A 50 8.97 -10.11 -15.03
CA PHE A 50 9.78 -10.96 -15.88
C PHE A 50 9.65 -12.43 -15.48
N ASN A 51 8.76 -13.14 -16.17
CA ASN A 51 8.69 -14.60 -16.11
C ASN A 51 9.72 -15.21 -17.07
N ALA A 52 10.67 -15.99 -16.55
CA ALA A 52 11.59 -16.74 -17.39
C ALA A 52 10.84 -17.85 -18.14
N ILE A 53 10.91 -17.85 -19.47
CA ILE A 53 10.32 -18.88 -20.32
C ILE A 53 11.35 -19.99 -20.53
N ARG A 54 11.00 -21.24 -20.18
CA ARG A 54 11.84 -22.42 -20.40
C ARG A 54 11.34 -23.18 -21.62
N ILE A 55 12.11 -23.13 -22.71
CA ILE A 55 11.79 -23.82 -23.97
C ILE A 55 12.35 -25.25 -23.89
N LYS A 56 11.52 -26.25 -24.19
CA LYS A 56 11.94 -27.66 -24.28
C LYS A 56 12.49 -27.91 -25.68
N THR A 57 13.80 -28.09 -25.81
CA THR A 57 14.50 -28.27 -27.10
C THR A 57 14.75 -29.74 -27.48
N LYS A 58 14.27 -30.70 -26.69
CA LYS A 58 14.62 -32.13 -26.83
C LYS A 58 14.28 -32.72 -28.20
N ASP A 59 13.19 -32.26 -28.81
CA ASP A 59 12.72 -32.76 -30.11
C ASP A 59 12.82 -31.69 -31.21
N PHE A 60 13.53 -30.58 -30.93
CA PHE A 60 13.71 -29.50 -31.90
C PHE A 60 14.79 -29.90 -32.92
N ARG A 61 14.36 -30.29 -34.12
CA ARG A 61 15.25 -30.61 -35.24
C ARG A 61 15.45 -29.36 -36.08
N PHE A 62 16.59 -28.71 -35.94
CA PHE A 62 16.94 -27.52 -36.72
C PHE A 62 17.06 -27.88 -38.21
N ASN A 63 16.19 -27.29 -39.04
CA ASN A 63 16.27 -27.43 -40.50
C ASN A 63 17.20 -26.35 -41.07
N ARG A 64 18.36 -26.76 -41.56
CA ARG A 64 19.39 -25.86 -42.08
C ARG A 64 19.05 -25.30 -43.45
N GLU A 65 18.24 -26.00 -44.24
CA GLU A 65 17.88 -25.60 -45.60
C GLU A 65 16.93 -24.40 -45.56
N GLU A 66 15.85 -24.50 -44.80
CA GLU A 66 14.85 -23.44 -44.57
C GLU A 66 15.46 -22.18 -43.91
N ALA A 67 16.42 -22.34 -42.99
CA ALA A 67 17.09 -21.22 -42.34
C ALA A 67 18.07 -20.47 -43.27
N ASN A 68 18.53 -21.10 -44.36
CA ASN A 68 19.46 -20.55 -45.33
C ASN A 68 18.78 -20.11 -46.63
N GLU A 69 17.46 -20.28 -46.77
CA GLU A 69 16.68 -19.66 -47.84
C GLU A 69 16.64 -18.14 -47.58
N ARG A 70 17.65 -17.46 -48.12
CA ARG A 70 17.79 -16.01 -48.10
C ARG A 70 18.18 -15.50 -49.48
#